data_AF-A0A6A5HVQ4-F1
#
_entry.id   AF-A0A6A5HVQ4-F1
#
_cell.length_a   1.000
_cell.length_b   1.000
_cell.length_c   1.000
_cell.angle_alpha   90.00
_cell.angle_beta   90.00
_cell.angle_gamma   90.00
#
_symmetry.space_group_name_H-M   'P 1'
#
loop_
_entity.id
_entity.type
_entity.pdbx_description
1 polymer ?
#
loop_
_entity_poly.entity_id
_entity_poly.type
_entity_poly.pdbx_seq_one_letter_code
_entity_poly.pdbx_strand_id
1 'polypeptide(L)'
;MQSMNQMLLGQQAPSTQQMQTLITLFEEISKIIAPEDYKKFVDGDNEFILNKYPRVAQLLLENDMFFVIFKGLLEIEKNKPEDERKEFWKVMDPLCHGFMKAPAYINGNKEHNGYKICCEMADYCSFYKQTWFFIVCGAVGFLLLIVIAGVIFFIIRRKNKKNGGGNPKKVGGSKP
;
A
#
# COMPACT_ATOMS: atom_id res chain seq x y z
N MET A 1 15.08 44.42 0.61
CA MET A 1 13.96 44.10 -0.31
C MET A 1 14.10 42.65 -0.81
N GLN A 2 13.88 41.65 0.05
CA GLN A 2 13.97 40.22 -0.32
C GLN A 2 12.75 39.41 0.14
N SER A 3 11.70 40.05 0.66
CA SER A 3 10.58 39.36 1.31
C SER A 3 9.26 39.37 0.52
N MET A 4 9.24 39.82 -0.74
CA MET A 4 8.02 39.86 -1.57
C MET A 4 7.92 38.73 -2.61
N ASN A 5 8.96 37.92 -2.82
CA ASN A 5 8.94 36.82 -3.81
C ASN A 5 8.36 35.49 -3.28
N GLN A 6 8.06 35.41 -1.99
CA GLN A 6 7.50 34.19 -1.37
C GLN A 6 5.96 34.15 -1.43
N MET A 7 5.30 35.24 -1.84
CA MET A 7 3.83 35.34 -1.87
C MET A 7 3.21 35.05 -3.25
N LEU A 8 4.03 34.71 -4.27
CA LEU A 8 3.60 34.32 -5.62
C LEU A 8 3.64 32.80 -5.84
N LEU A 9 3.44 32.00 -4.79
CA LEU A 9 3.30 30.53 -4.88
C LEU A 9 1.84 30.06 -4.86
N GLY A 10 0.87 30.98 -4.97
CA GLY A 10 -0.55 30.66 -5.10
C GLY A 10 -1.11 31.23 -6.40
N GLN A 11 -1.51 30.34 -7.31
CA GLN A 11 -2.22 30.62 -8.57
C GLN A 11 -1.39 31.21 -9.73
N GLN A 12 -0.50 30.41 -10.31
CA GLN A 12 -0.07 30.62 -11.69
C GLN A 12 -0.96 29.75 -12.60
N ALA A 13 -1.72 30.38 -13.50
CA ALA A 13 -2.48 29.65 -14.52
C ALA A 13 -1.52 28.75 -15.33
N PRO A 14 -1.92 27.51 -15.68
CA PRO A 14 -1.05 26.61 -16.43
C PRO A 14 -0.65 27.30 -17.74
N SER A 15 0.66 27.29 -18.04
CA SER A 15 1.16 27.88 -19.27
C SER A 15 0.49 27.21 -20.50
N THR A 16 0.40 27.92 -21.63
CA THR A 16 -0.15 27.38 -22.89
C THR A 16 0.50 26.06 -23.30
N GLN A 17 1.78 25.86 -22.96
CA GLN A 17 2.48 24.58 -23.19
C GLN A 17 1.97 23.44 -22.30
N GLN A 18 1.70 23.70 -21.02
CA GLN A 18 1.13 22.69 -20.11
C GLN A 18 -0.26 22.24 -20.55
N MET A 19 -1.09 23.18 -21.02
CA MET A 19 -2.42 22.85 -21.52
C MET A 19 -2.33 21.98 -22.79
N GLN A 20 -1.40 22.27 -23.69
CA GLN A 20 -1.17 21.45 -24.88
C GLN A 20 -0.73 20.02 -24.51
N THR A 21 0.19 19.87 -23.55
CA THR A 21 0.64 18.56 -23.05
C THR A 21 -0.52 17.74 -22.47
N LEU A 22 -1.42 18.39 -21.72
CA LEU A 22 -2.59 17.72 -21.15
C LEU A 22 -3.56 17.25 -22.24
N ILE A 23 -3.77 18.08 -23.28
CA ILE A 23 -4.61 17.72 -24.44
C ILE A 23 -4.02 16.51 -25.16
N THR A 24 -2.72 16.53 -25.47
CA THR A 24 -2.06 15.42 -26.16
C THR A 24 -2.12 14.12 -25.35
N LEU A 25 -1.93 14.20 -24.03
CA LEU A 25 -2.07 13.03 -23.16
C LEU A 25 -3.50 12.47 -23.20
N PHE A 26 -4.51 13.34 -23.17
CA PHE A 26 -5.90 12.94 -23.24
C PHE A 26 -6.26 12.29 -24.58
N GLU A 27 -5.71 12.81 -25.68
CA GLU A 27 -5.83 12.19 -27.01
C GLU A 27 -5.20 10.80 -27.06
N GLU A 28 -4.05 10.57 -26.43
CA GLU A 28 -3.45 9.23 -26.37
C GLU A 28 -4.26 8.26 -25.52
N ILE A 29 -4.78 8.72 -24.38
CA ILE A 29 -5.64 7.89 -23.53
C ILE A 29 -6.92 7.50 -24.26
N SER A 30 -7.55 8.43 -24.99
CA SER A 30 -8.77 8.14 -25.76
C SER A 30 -8.56 7.16 -26.91
N LYS A 31 -7.33 7.01 -27.42
CA LYS A 31 -6.98 5.96 -28.39
C LYS A 31 -6.81 4.58 -27.75
N ILE A 32 -6.58 4.50 -26.44
CA ILE A 32 -6.37 3.25 -25.71
C ILE A 32 -7.68 2.71 -25.14
N ILE A 33 -8.51 3.60 -24.60
CA ILE A 33 -9.76 3.24 -23.93
C ILE A 33 -10.85 3.02 -24.97
N ALA A 34 -11.56 1.89 -24.88
CA ALA A 34 -12.72 1.64 -25.75
C ALA A 34 -13.84 2.68 -25.49
N PRO A 35 -14.59 3.12 -26.51
CA PRO A 35 -15.60 4.17 -26.37
C PRO A 35 -16.64 3.91 -25.28
N GLU A 36 -17.03 2.64 -25.09
CA GLU A 36 -17.98 2.20 -24.06
C GLU A 36 -17.47 2.37 -22.62
N ASP A 37 -16.14 2.38 -22.43
CA ASP A 37 -15.51 2.52 -21.12
C ASP A 37 -15.13 3.96 -20.80
N TYR A 38 -15.21 4.87 -21.78
CA TYR A 38 -14.82 6.27 -21.60
C TYR A 38 -15.62 6.97 -20.50
N LYS A 39 -16.91 6.63 -20.35
CA LYS A 39 -17.74 7.16 -19.26
C LYS A 39 -17.14 6.81 -17.89
N LYS A 40 -16.66 5.58 -17.71
CA LYS A 40 -16.04 5.14 -16.46
C LYS A 40 -14.71 5.85 -16.18
N PHE A 41 -13.97 6.18 -17.24
CA PHE A 41 -12.75 6.98 -17.12
C PHE A 41 -13.05 8.41 -16.66
N VAL A 42 -14.04 9.07 -17.27
CA VAL A 42 -14.45 10.43 -16.89
C VAL A 42 -15.10 10.47 -15.50
N ASP A 43 -15.87 9.44 -15.15
CA ASP A 43 -16.50 9.29 -13.83
C ASP A 43 -15.48 8.95 -12.71
N GLY A 44 -14.21 8.70 -13.05
CA GLY A 44 -13.13 8.47 -12.08
C GLY A 44 -13.06 7.05 -11.50
N ASP A 45 -13.60 6.05 -12.20
CA ASP A 45 -13.47 4.63 -11.84
C ASP A 45 -12.06 4.10 -12.18
N ASN A 46 -11.09 4.61 -11.43
CA ASN A 46 -9.67 4.38 -11.65
C ASN A 46 -9.31 2.90 -11.55
N GLU A 47 -9.93 2.15 -10.63
CA GLU A 47 -9.65 0.73 -10.45
C GLU A 47 -10.02 -0.08 -11.70
N PHE A 48 -11.21 0.15 -12.26
CA PHE A 48 -11.65 -0.52 -13.48
C PHE A 48 -10.74 -0.18 -14.68
N ILE A 49 -10.50 1.11 -14.91
CA ILE A 49 -9.75 1.55 -16.09
C ILE A 49 -8.30 1.11 -16.04
N LEU A 50 -7.61 1.31 -14.90
CA LEU A 50 -6.19 1.02 -14.79
C LEU A 50 -5.90 -0.49 -14.78
N ASN A 51 -6.86 -1.30 -14.30
CA ASN A 51 -6.77 -2.75 -14.39
C ASN A 51 -7.04 -3.28 -15.81
N LYS A 52 -8.02 -2.72 -16.53
CA LYS A 52 -8.35 -3.12 -17.91
C LYS A 52 -7.35 -2.59 -18.94
N TYR A 53 -6.85 -1.37 -18.74
CA TYR A 53 -5.94 -0.65 -19.63
C TYR A 53 -4.65 -0.22 -18.90
N PRO A 54 -3.74 -1.16 -18.57
CA PRO A 54 -2.53 -0.85 -17.80
C PRO A 54 -1.59 0.15 -18.49
N ARG A 55 -1.68 0.29 -19.84
CA ARG A 55 -0.96 1.33 -20.58
C ARG A 55 -1.39 2.75 -20.21
N VAL A 56 -2.61 2.95 -19.73
CA VAL A 56 -3.06 4.26 -19.23
C VAL A 56 -2.26 4.65 -17.99
N ALA A 57 -2.03 3.71 -17.07
CA ALA A 57 -1.20 3.94 -15.89
C ALA A 57 0.24 4.30 -16.28
N GLN A 58 0.80 3.60 -17.27
CA GLN A 58 2.12 3.91 -17.82
C GLN A 58 2.19 5.33 -18.37
N LEU A 59 1.26 5.73 -19.24
CA LEU A 59 1.25 7.08 -19.82
C LEU A 59 1.14 8.17 -18.75
N LEU A 60 0.27 7.98 -17.75
CA LEU A 60 0.11 8.92 -16.65
C LEU A 60 1.41 9.06 -15.83
N LEU A 61 2.10 7.96 -15.55
CA LEU A 61 3.32 7.98 -14.73
C LEU A 61 4.58 8.37 -15.52
N GLU A 62 4.60 8.15 -16.84
CA GLU A 62 5.70 8.56 -17.72
C GLU A 62 5.63 10.03 -18.10
N ASN A 63 4.44 10.64 -18.06
CA ASN A 63 4.28 12.06 -18.34
C ASN A 63 4.98 12.94 -17.28
N ASP A 64 5.85 13.85 -17.73
CA ASP A 64 6.66 14.70 -16.85
C ASP A 64 5.83 15.56 -15.89
N MET A 65 4.68 16.09 -16.32
CA MET A 65 3.82 16.91 -15.48
C MET A 65 3.24 16.08 -14.33
N PHE A 66 2.66 14.94 -14.65
CA PHE A 66 2.09 14.04 -13.65
C PHE A 66 3.17 13.43 -12.77
N PHE A 67 4.35 13.13 -13.30
CA PHE A 67 5.50 12.68 -12.53
C PHE A 67 5.86 13.69 -11.43
N VAL A 68 6.00 14.98 -11.76
CA VAL A 68 6.31 16.02 -10.77
C VAL A 68 5.18 16.14 -9.72
N ILE A 69 3.92 16.10 -10.15
CA ILE A 69 2.76 16.18 -9.26
C ILE A 69 2.74 15.00 -8.28
N PHE A 70 2.77 13.76 -8.79
CA PHE A 70 2.70 12.56 -7.97
C PHE A 70 3.90 12.43 -7.05
N LYS A 71 5.10 12.78 -7.53
CA LYS A 71 6.30 12.83 -6.68
C LYS A 71 6.12 13.81 -5.52
N GLY A 72 5.66 15.04 -5.79
CA GLY A 72 5.41 16.03 -4.75
C GLY A 72 4.34 15.58 -3.75
N LEU A 73 3.26 14.95 -4.22
CA LEU A 73 2.22 14.41 -3.35
C LEU A 73 2.75 13.28 -2.45
N LEU A 74 3.58 12.36 -2.97
CA LEU A 74 4.23 11.30 -2.20
C LEU A 74 5.18 11.85 -1.12
N GLU A 75 5.94 12.89 -1.44
CA GLU A 75 6.85 13.53 -0.49
C GLU A 75 6.06 14.19 0.67
N ILE A 76 4.91 14.80 0.36
CA ILE A 76 4.02 15.38 1.37
C ILE A 76 3.31 14.29 2.19
N GLU A 77 2.89 13.20 1.54
CA GLU A 77 2.17 12.08 2.17
C GLU A 77 2.93 11.48 3.36
N LYS A 78 4.26 11.34 3.25
CA LYS A 78 5.10 10.81 4.34
C LYS A 78 4.95 11.57 5.66
N ASN A 79 4.56 12.85 5.60
CA ASN A 79 4.41 13.73 6.76
C ASN A 79 2.94 13.91 7.22
N LYS A 80 1.96 13.28 6.54
CA LYS A 80 0.53 13.42 6.84
C LYS A 80 -0.01 12.37 7.83
N PRO A 81 -1.12 12.68 8.53
CA PRO A 81 -1.82 11.74 9.39
C PRO A 81 -2.43 10.57 8.59
N GLU A 82 -2.73 9.46 9.27
CA GLU A 82 -3.08 8.18 8.64
C GLU A 82 -4.39 8.20 7.83
N ASP A 83 -5.33 9.05 8.21
CA ASP A 83 -6.62 9.25 7.55
C ASP A 83 -6.48 9.90 6.17
N GLU A 84 -5.72 10.99 6.06
CA GLU A 84 -5.43 11.64 4.77
C GLU A 84 -4.59 10.73 3.86
N ARG A 85 -3.71 9.94 4.47
CA ARG A 85 -2.91 8.94 3.76
C ARG A 85 -3.79 7.95 3.01
N LYS A 86 -4.87 7.48 3.64
CA LYS A 86 -5.79 6.51 3.02
C LYS A 86 -6.45 7.06 1.76
N GLU A 87 -6.81 8.34 1.75
CA GLU A 87 -7.40 8.97 0.56
C GLU A 87 -6.39 9.06 -0.59
N PHE A 88 -5.16 9.44 -0.28
CA PHE A 88 -4.08 9.46 -1.27
C PHE A 88 -3.85 8.08 -1.91
N TRP A 89 -3.80 7.02 -1.10
CA TRP A 89 -3.61 5.66 -1.60
C TRP A 89 -4.79 5.11 -2.39
N LYS A 90 -6.03 5.59 -2.22
CA LYS A 90 -7.15 5.17 -3.08
C LYS A 90 -6.91 5.47 -4.57
N VAL A 91 -6.10 6.48 -4.87
CA VAL A 91 -5.73 6.84 -6.24
C VAL A 91 -4.41 6.19 -6.64
N MET A 92 -3.41 6.23 -5.77
CA MET A 92 -2.07 5.70 -6.07
C MET A 92 -2.02 4.18 -6.16
N ASP A 93 -2.79 3.46 -5.34
CA ASP A 93 -2.79 2.00 -5.31
C ASP A 93 -3.25 1.38 -6.65
N PRO A 94 -4.41 1.74 -7.23
CA PRO A 94 -4.80 1.23 -8.54
C PRO A 94 -3.87 1.73 -9.66
N LEU A 95 -3.27 2.92 -9.53
CA LEU A 95 -2.30 3.46 -10.49
C LEU A 95 -1.02 2.63 -10.52
N CYS A 96 -0.41 2.40 -9.36
CA CYS A 96 0.78 1.57 -9.27
C CYS A 96 0.47 0.12 -9.62
N HIS A 97 -0.66 -0.43 -9.17
CA HIS A 97 -1.07 -1.78 -9.56
C HIS A 97 -1.26 -1.93 -11.08
N GLY A 98 -1.86 -0.94 -11.75
CA GLY A 98 -1.98 -0.90 -13.21
C GLY A 98 -0.62 -0.82 -13.90
N PHE A 99 0.28 0.03 -13.40
CA PHE A 99 1.64 0.18 -13.94
C PHE A 99 2.46 -1.11 -13.87
N MET A 100 2.34 -1.88 -12.78
CA MET A 100 3.02 -3.17 -12.62
C MET A 100 2.59 -4.21 -13.66
N LYS A 101 1.46 -4.00 -14.34
CA LYS A 101 0.97 -4.84 -15.45
C LYS A 101 1.28 -4.23 -16.82
N ALA A 102 1.83 -3.02 -16.86
CA ALA A 102 2.13 -2.32 -18.08
C ALA A 102 3.44 -2.84 -18.71
N PRO A 103 3.59 -2.73 -20.05
CA PRO A 103 4.77 -3.23 -20.74
C PRO A 103 6.07 -2.55 -20.28
N ALA A 104 6.04 -1.25 -19.93
CA ALA A 104 7.23 -0.57 -19.38
C ALA A 104 7.81 -1.27 -18.14
N TYR A 105 6.96 -1.74 -17.23
CA TYR A 105 7.41 -2.47 -16.05
C TYR A 105 7.83 -3.91 -16.39
N ILE A 106 7.03 -4.63 -17.18
CA ILE A 106 7.28 -6.03 -17.54
C ILE A 106 8.59 -6.19 -18.32
N ASN A 107 8.94 -5.21 -19.14
CA ASN A 107 10.20 -5.19 -19.89
C ASN A 107 11.44 -5.01 -18.99
N GLY A 108 11.26 -4.82 -17.68
CA GLY A 108 12.34 -4.79 -16.69
C GLY A 108 13.18 -3.51 -16.71
N ASN A 109 12.77 -2.50 -17.48
CA ASN A 109 13.46 -1.22 -17.50
C ASN A 109 13.10 -0.42 -16.24
N LYS A 110 14.11 -0.11 -15.44
CA LYS A 110 13.97 0.62 -14.17
C LYS A 110 14.08 2.14 -14.34
N GLU A 111 14.43 2.60 -15.54
CA GLU A 111 14.61 4.03 -15.82
C GLU A 111 13.28 4.76 -16.02
N HIS A 112 12.16 4.03 -16.13
CA HIS A 112 10.85 4.64 -16.28
C HIS A 112 10.44 5.42 -15.02
N ASN A 113 9.90 6.62 -15.23
CA ASN A 113 9.36 7.49 -14.18
C ASN A 113 8.37 6.76 -13.24
N GLY A 114 7.53 5.88 -13.80
CA GLY A 114 6.61 5.04 -13.03
C GLY A 114 7.30 4.04 -12.09
N TYR A 115 8.47 3.50 -12.47
CA TYR A 115 9.25 2.63 -11.59
C TYR A 115 9.75 3.42 -10.38
N LYS A 116 10.27 4.64 -10.60
CA LYS A 116 10.73 5.51 -9.51
C LYS A 116 9.61 5.88 -8.53
N ILE A 117 8.44 6.25 -9.04
CA ILE A 117 7.28 6.60 -8.21
C ILE A 117 6.76 5.36 -7.46
N CYS A 118 6.44 4.29 -8.17
CA CYS A 118 5.74 3.15 -7.56
C CYS A 118 6.69 2.22 -6.79
N CYS A 119 7.89 1.95 -7.29
CA CYS A 119 8.83 1.05 -6.61
C CYS A 119 9.70 1.75 -5.57
N GLU A 120 10.30 2.90 -5.88
CA GLU A 120 11.28 3.53 -4.97
C GLU A 120 10.62 4.45 -3.94
N MET A 121 9.59 5.20 -4.32
CA MET A 121 8.95 6.15 -3.40
C MET A 121 7.78 5.54 -2.63
N ALA A 122 6.95 4.76 -3.30
CA ALA A 122 5.77 4.11 -2.76
C ALA A 122 6.04 2.71 -2.16
N ASP A 123 7.29 2.21 -2.26
CA ASP A 123 7.71 0.87 -1.79
C ASP A 123 6.82 -0.28 -2.31
N TYR A 124 6.12 -0.09 -3.43
CA TYR A 124 5.15 -1.05 -3.97
C TYR A 124 5.82 -2.34 -4.45
N CYS A 125 7.10 -2.23 -4.85
CA CYS A 125 7.91 -3.33 -5.34
C CYS A 125 8.74 -4.00 -4.22
N SER A 126 8.60 -3.53 -2.98
CA SER A 126 9.26 -4.15 -1.83
C SER A 126 8.58 -5.47 -1.45
N PHE A 127 9.39 -6.48 -1.09
CA PHE A 127 8.93 -7.82 -0.71
C PHE A 127 7.91 -7.80 0.45
N TYR A 128 7.96 -6.78 1.32
CA TYR A 128 7.05 -6.63 2.45
C TYR A 128 5.58 -6.42 2.04
N LYS A 129 5.31 -5.86 0.85
CA LYS A 129 3.95 -5.61 0.37
C LYS A 129 3.30 -6.83 -0.29
N GLN A 130 4.08 -7.85 -0.63
CA GLN A 130 3.53 -9.04 -1.26
C GLN A 130 2.78 -9.90 -0.23
N THR A 131 1.55 -10.31 -0.55
CA THR A 131 0.65 -11.05 0.37
C THR A 131 1.29 -12.31 0.96
N TRP A 132 2.14 -13.01 0.21
CA TRP A 132 2.85 -14.19 0.70
C TRP A 132 3.81 -13.90 1.86
N PHE A 133 4.39 -12.70 1.93
CA PHE A 133 5.27 -12.30 3.04
C PHE A 133 4.49 -12.25 4.37
N PHE A 134 3.27 -11.68 4.36
CA PHE A 134 2.41 -11.65 5.54
C PHE A 134 1.95 -13.05 5.96
N ILE A 135 1.70 -13.95 4.99
CA ILE A 135 1.33 -15.34 5.29
C ILE A 135 2.48 -16.07 5.98
N VAL A 136 3.71 -15.95 5.47
CA VAL A 136 4.89 -16.60 6.05
C VAL A 136 5.22 -16.01 7.43
N CYS A 137 5.24 -14.68 7.54
CA CYS A 137 5.51 -13.99 8.81
C CYS A 137 4.43 -14.30 9.86
N GLY A 138 3.15 -14.30 9.46
CA GLY A 138 2.03 -14.66 10.32
C GLY A 138 2.10 -16.11 10.80
N ALA A 139 2.43 -17.06 9.92
CA ALA A 139 2.56 -18.47 10.28
C ALA A 139 3.70 -18.70 11.29
N VAL A 140 4.87 -18.11 11.06
CA VAL A 140 6.03 -18.22 11.98
C VAL A 140 5.74 -17.55 13.32
N GLY A 141 5.12 -16.37 13.30
CA GLY A 141 4.70 -15.66 14.52
C GLY A 141 3.67 -16.46 15.32
N PHE A 142 2.68 -17.06 14.65
CA PHE A 142 1.65 -17.87 15.31
C PHE A 142 2.22 -19.16 15.92
N LEU A 143 3.18 -19.82 15.24
CA LEU A 143 3.86 -21.00 15.77
C LEU A 143 4.57 -20.69 17.10
N LEU A 144 5.27 -19.54 17.17
CA LEU A 144 5.92 -19.07 18.39
C LEU A 144 4.93 -18.87 19.55
N LEU A 145 3.76 -18.29 19.28
CA LEU A 145 2.71 -18.11 20.30
C LEU A 145 2.18 -19.45 20.82
N ILE A 146 2.00 -20.45 19.95
CA ILE A 146 1.58 -21.81 20.36
C ILE A 146 2.64 -22.45 21.26
N VAL A 147 3.93 -22.33 20.94
CA VAL A 147 5.01 -22.89 21.76
C VAL A 147 5.01 -22.24 23.15
N ILE A 148 4.89 -20.90 23.24
CA ILE A 148 4.85 -20.18 24.51
C ILE A 148 3.63 -20.62 25.33
N ALA A 149 2.43 -20.67 24.72
CA ALA A 149 1.22 -21.14 25.39
C ALA A 149 1.33 -22.58 25.86
N GLY A 150 1.92 -23.47 25.05
CA GLY A 150 2.19 -24.86 25.39
C GLY A 150 3.17 -25.02 26.56
N VAL A 151 4.24 -24.23 26.58
CA VAL A 151 5.22 -24.21 27.69
C VAL A 151 4.57 -23.72 28.98
N ILE A 152 3.79 -22.63 28.93
CA ILE A 152 3.08 -22.10 30.10
C ILE A 152 2.07 -23.14 30.62
N PHE A 153 1.25 -23.73 29.74
CA PHE A 153 0.29 -24.76 30.08
C PHE A 153 0.96 -25.99 30.70
N PHE A 154 2.10 -26.42 30.13
CA PHE A 154 2.87 -27.55 30.63
C PHE A 154 3.47 -27.27 32.02
N ILE A 155 4.00 -26.05 32.26
CA ILE A 155 4.52 -25.65 33.57
C ILE A 155 3.39 -25.62 34.62
N ILE A 156 2.22 -25.06 34.29
CA ILE A 156 1.04 -25.04 35.19
C ILE A 156 0.59 -26.47 35.50
N ARG A 157 0.44 -27.32 34.48
CA ARG A 157 0.02 -28.72 34.67
C ARG A 157 1.03 -29.53 35.47
N ARG A 158 2.34 -29.29 35.28
CA ARG A 158 3.41 -29.95 36.05
C ARG A 158 3.43 -29.47 37.51
N LYS A 159 3.13 -28.21 37.78
CA LYS A 159 2.96 -27.68 39.15
C LYS A 159 1.73 -28.27 39.85
N ASN A 160 0.59 -28.39 39.17
CA ASN A 160 -0.61 -29.01 39.75
C ASN A 160 -0.46 -30.51 40.06
N LYS A 161 0.40 -31.24 39.34
CA LYS A 161 0.70 -32.65 39.67
C LYS A 161 1.50 -32.84 40.97
N LYS A 162 2.21 -31.82 41.48
CA LYS A 162 2.91 -31.89 42.78
C LYS A 162 1.99 -31.66 43.99
N ASN A 163 0.81 -31.05 43.81
CA ASN A 163 -0.16 -30.82 44.89
C ASN A 163 -1.37 -31.77 44.87
N GLY A 164 -1.44 -32.72 43.93
CA GLY A 164 -2.60 -33.61 43.73
C GLY A 164 -2.36 -35.09 44.10
N GLY A 165 -1.32 -35.40 44.87
CA GLY A 165 -0.97 -36.76 45.28
C GLY A 165 -1.43 -37.10 46.70
N GLY A 166 -2.72 -37.46 46.84
CA GLY A 166 -3.31 -38.39 47.82
C GLY A 166 -2.91 -38.34 49.31
N ASN A 167 -3.91 -38.09 50.16
CA ASN A 167 -4.07 -38.89 51.38
C ASN A 167 -5.56 -39.07 51.74
N PRO A 168 -6.18 -40.23 51.49
CA PRO A 168 -7.37 -40.64 52.20
C PRO A 168 -7.01 -41.66 53.31
N LYS A 169 -7.51 -41.37 54.52
CA LYS A 169 -7.64 -42.20 55.74
C LYS A 169 -6.65 -41.97 56.88
N LYS A 170 -7.20 -41.59 58.05
CA LYS A 170 -7.45 -42.41 59.27
C LYS A 170 -8.48 -41.63 60.11
N VAL A 171 -9.73 -42.08 60.34
CA VAL A 171 -10.22 -43.12 61.27
C VAL A 171 -9.76 -42.92 62.73
N GLY A 172 -10.75 -42.78 63.64
CA GLY A 172 -10.67 -42.83 65.11
C GLY A 172 -10.75 -41.43 65.75
N GLY A 173 -11.68 -41.06 66.62
CA GLY A 173 -12.43 -41.84 67.61
C GLY A 173 -12.07 -41.35 69.02
N SER A 174 -13.09 -40.97 69.81
CA SER A 174 -13.13 -40.79 71.27
C SER A 174 -12.87 -39.41 71.91
N LYS A 175 -14.00 -38.78 72.28
CA LYS A 175 -14.45 -38.23 73.60
C LYS A 175 -13.51 -38.32 74.82
N PRO A 176 -13.66 -37.46 75.84
CA PRO A 176 -14.84 -37.42 76.74
C PRO A 176 -15.73 -36.17 76.65
#